data_AF-A0A943G5N9-F1
#
_entry.id   AF-A0A943G5N9-F1
#
_cell.length_a   1.000
_cell.length_b   1.000
_cell.length_c   1.000
_cell.angle_alpha   90.00
_cell.angle_beta   90.00
_cell.angle_gamma   90.00
#
_symmetry.space_group_name_H-M   'P 1'
#
loop_
_entity.id
_entity.type
_entity.pdbx_description
1 polymer ?
#
loop_
_entity_poly.entity_id
_entity_poly.type
_entity_poly.pdbx_seq_one_letter_code
_entity_poly.pdbx_strand_id
1 'polypeptide(L)'
;MNKFEAERNFAQRMKDNYPPGTRIMLLHMGDDPRPIEPNTRGTVALVDDTGTLHCYFDNGRQLGIVPGADSFRRLTAQELAEENDSQKRQLTEMSEDELYERNIIRFDSFDDFFDFIYDENTGNADVINDMSQQMKRQLVSENYGERYIEAGGAFYYNSEYFAQMHLPQKEEDNAPVFGM
;
A
#
# COMPACT_ATOMS: atom_id res chain seq x y z
N MET A 1 -17.80 23.75 25.35
CA MET A 1 -16.69 22.94 24.78
C MET A 1 -15.67 23.92 24.25
N ASN A 2 -14.43 23.87 24.73
CA ASN A 2 -13.41 24.81 24.31
C ASN A 2 -12.95 24.47 22.88
N LYS A 3 -12.59 25.47 22.07
CA LYS A 3 -12.20 25.26 20.65
C LYS A 3 -11.04 24.27 20.52
N PHE A 4 -10.07 24.36 21.43
CA PHE A 4 -8.91 23.46 21.48
C PHE A 4 -9.26 22.00 21.81
N GLU A 5 -10.29 21.76 22.63
CA GLU A 5 -10.73 20.40 22.94
C GLU A 5 -11.47 19.79 21.75
N ALA A 6 -12.25 20.59 21.03
CA ALA A 6 -12.94 20.14 19.81
C ALA A 6 -11.94 19.76 18.71
N GLU A 7 -10.90 20.57 18.50
CA GLU A 7 -9.84 20.31 17.52
C GLU A 7 -9.04 19.04 17.86
N ARG A 8 -8.66 18.85 19.14
CA ARG A 8 -7.98 17.62 19.58
C ARG A 8 -8.85 16.38 19.41
N ASN A 9 -10.13 16.47 19.79
CA ASN A 9 -11.06 15.36 19.62
C ASN A 9 -11.27 15.02 18.14
N PHE A 10 -11.26 16.03 17.27
CA PHE A 10 -11.36 15.85 15.84
C PHE A 10 -10.10 15.16 15.27
N ALA A 11 -8.91 15.66 15.58
CA ALA A 11 -7.66 15.05 15.12
C ALA A 11 -7.52 13.61 15.61
N GLN A 12 -7.89 13.33 16.87
CA GLN A 12 -7.88 11.97 17.39
C GLN A 12 -8.85 11.05 16.63
N ARG A 13 -10.08 11.51 16.35
CA ARG A 13 -11.02 10.76 15.52
C ARG A 13 -10.49 10.48 14.13
N MET A 14 -9.73 11.41 13.53
CA MET A 14 -9.11 11.17 12.22
C MET A 14 -8.02 10.11 12.32
N LYS A 15 -7.15 10.18 13.33
CA LYS A 15 -6.13 9.15 13.60
C LYS A 15 -6.75 7.77 13.80
N ASP A 16 -7.87 7.67 14.52
CA ASP A 16 -8.54 6.40 14.80
C ASP A 16 -9.26 5.82 13.57
N ASN A 17 -9.84 6.68 12.71
CA ASN A 17 -10.59 6.24 11.53
C ASN A 17 -9.72 6.00 10.29
N TYR A 18 -8.54 6.63 10.24
CA TYR A 18 -7.59 6.61 9.13
C TYR A 18 -6.17 6.36 9.63
N PRO A 19 -5.89 5.19 10.22
CA PRO A 19 -4.52 4.82 10.57
C PRO A 19 -3.62 4.76 9.33
N PRO A 20 -2.29 4.86 9.49
CA PRO A 20 -1.34 4.61 8.41
C PRO A 20 -1.62 3.29 7.69
N GLY A 21 -1.49 3.29 6.37
CA GLY A 21 -1.87 2.16 5.49
C GLY A 21 -3.33 2.19 5.01
N THR A 22 -4.18 3.10 5.51
CA THR A 22 -5.56 3.21 5.03
C THR A 22 -5.61 3.64 3.57
N ARG A 23 -6.24 2.84 2.70
CA ARG A 23 -6.50 3.22 1.30
C ARG A 23 -7.71 4.13 1.19
N ILE A 24 -7.52 5.22 0.46
CA ILE A 24 -8.53 6.24 0.21
C ILE A 24 -8.60 6.59 -1.28
N MET A 25 -9.72 7.16 -1.68
CA MET A 25 -9.91 7.76 -2.98
C MET A 25 -10.29 9.23 -2.79
N LEU A 26 -9.53 10.11 -3.41
CA LEU A 26 -9.86 11.52 -3.48
C LEU A 26 -10.97 11.72 -4.49
N LEU A 27 -12.07 12.34 -4.10
CA LEU A 27 -13.19 12.65 -4.99
C LEU A 27 -13.03 14.05 -5.59
N HIS A 28 -12.59 15.00 -4.77
CA HIS A 28 -12.36 16.36 -5.20
C HIS A 28 -11.37 17.03 -4.24
N MET A 29 -10.39 17.71 -4.81
CA MET A 29 -9.51 18.62 -4.08
C MET A 29 -10.09 20.02 -4.14
N GLY A 30 -10.03 20.77 -3.04
CA GLY A 30 -10.52 22.15 -2.98
C GLY A 30 -9.70 23.13 -3.84
N ASP A 31 -9.55 24.37 -3.36
CA ASP A 31 -8.84 25.44 -4.08
C ASP A 31 -7.29 25.28 -4.03
N ASP A 32 -6.78 24.11 -4.43
CA ASP A 32 -5.34 23.87 -4.58
C ASP A 32 -4.86 24.36 -5.97
N PRO A 33 -3.72 25.08 -6.08
CA PRO A 33 -3.20 25.56 -7.35
C PRO A 33 -2.71 24.44 -8.29
N ARG A 34 -2.48 23.24 -7.75
CA ARG A 34 -2.08 22.02 -8.49
C ARG A 34 -2.84 20.83 -7.89
N PRO A 35 -4.15 20.73 -8.10
CA PRO A 35 -4.96 19.71 -7.45
C PRO A 35 -4.53 18.31 -7.91
N ILE A 36 -4.75 17.32 -7.05
CA ILE A 36 -4.74 15.92 -7.45
C ILE A 36 -6.03 15.65 -8.23
N GLU A 37 -5.94 14.86 -9.30
CA GLU A 37 -7.11 14.56 -10.13
C GLU A 37 -8.19 13.81 -9.33
N PRO A 38 -9.48 14.12 -9.57
CA PRO A 38 -10.59 13.35 -9.02
C PRO A 38 -10.44 11.84 -9.27
N ASN A 39 -10.90 11.06 -8.30
CA ASN A 39 -10.83 9.59 -8.25
C ASN A 39 -9.41 9.00 -8.16
N THR A 40 -8.39 9.82 -7.94
CA THR A 40 -7.05 9.31 -7.63
C THR A 40 -7.06 8.60 -6.28
N ARG A 41 -6.55 7.37 -6.26
CA ARG A 41 -6.39 6.56 -5.06
C ARG A 41 -5.07 6.89 -4.38
N GLY A 42 -5.02 6.67 -3.08
CA GLY A 42 -3.82 6.92 -2.29
C GLY A 42 -3.86 6.18 -0.96
N THR A 43 -2.70 6.16 -0.31
CA THR A 43 -2.49 5.49 0.96
C THR A 43 -2.13 6.53 2.02
N VAL A 44 -2.84 6.53 3.14
CA VAL A 44 -2.56 7.40 4.28
C VAL A 44 -1.21 6.99 4.88
N ALA A 45 -0.27 7.92 4.94
CA ALA A 45 1.03 7.73 5.57
C ALA A 45 0.99 8.14 7.05
N LEU A 46 0.35 9.28 7.33
CA LEU A 46 0.30 9.87 8.66
C LEU A 46 -0.93 10.79 8.77
N VAL A 47 -1.49 10.91 9.97
CA VAL A 47 -2.46 11.96 10.30
C VAL A 47 -1.83 12.89 11.34
N ASP A 48 -1.80 14.19 11.05
CA ASP A 48 -1.20 15.17 11.96
C ASP A 48 -2.15 15.61 13.09
N ASP A 49 -1.65 16.47 13.98
CA ASP A 49 -2.39 16.95 15.16
C ASP A 49 -3.53 17.92 14.82
N THR A 50 -3.64 18.35 13.56
CA THR A 50 -4.77 19.13 13.05
C THR A 50 -5.86 18.27 12.41
N GLY A 51 -5.58 16.97 12.23
CA GLY A 51 -6.47 16.03 11.55
C GLY A 51 -6.32 16.01 10.04
N THR A 52 -5.24 16.57 9.49
CA THR A 52 -4.92 16.48 8.06
C THR A 52 -4.28 15.11 7.76
N LEU A 53 -4.73 14.46 6.69
CA LEU A 53 -4.26 13.14 6.26
C LEU A 53 -3.16 13.34 5.23
N HIS A 54 -1.91 13.03 5.59
CA HIS A 54 -0.78 13.03 4.66
C HIS A 54 -0.80 11.72 3.87
N CYS A 55 -1.02 11.80 2.56
CA CYS A 55 -1.24 10.64 1.71
C CYS A 55 -0.19 10.55 0.59
N TYR A 56 0.22 9.33 0.29
CA TYR A 56 0.89 9.00 -0.97
C TYR A 56 -0.15 8.61 -1.99
N PHE A 57 -0.33 9.42 -3.03
CA PHE A 57 -1.24 9.14 -4.12
C PHE A 57 -0.57 8.24 -5.15
N ASP A 58 -1.39 7.41 -5.80
CA ASP A 58 -0.89 6.43 -6.75
C ASP A 58 -0.17 7.14 -7.90
N ASN A 59 -0.60 8.33 -8.32
CA ASN A 59 0.09 9.14 -9.34
C ASN A 59 1.50 9.66 -8.96
N GLY A 60 2.09 9.17 -7.87
CA GLY A 60 3.43 9.51 -7.39
C GLY A 60 3.51 10.82 -6.61
N ARG A 61 2.38 11.52 -6.39
CA ARG A 61 2.36 12.75 -5.61
C ARG A 61 2.11 12.46 -4.13
N GLN A 62 2.74 13.25 -3.27
CA GLN A 62 2.47 13.27 -1.84
C GLN A 62 1.78 14.58 -1.48
N LEU A 63 0.59 14.51 -0.89
CA LEU A 63 -0.17 15.70 -0.51
C LEU A 63 -1.07 15.45 0.70
N GLY A 64 -1.33 16.51 1.47
CA GLY A 64 -2.24 16.49 2.60
C GLY A 64 -3.69 16.66 2.15
N ILE A 65 -4.59 15.85 2.69
CA ILE A 65 -6.04 15.99 2.54
C ILE A 65 -6.59 16.59 3.83
N VAL A 66 -7.28 17.71 3.71
CA VAL A 66 -7.90 18.42 4.83
C VAL A 66 -9.38 18.08 4.89
N PRO A 67 -9.85 17.30 5.88
CA PRO A 67 -11.26 16.96 5.94
C PRO A 67 -12.14 18.20 6.14
N GLY A 68 -13.15 18.34 5.29
CA GLY A 68 -14.04 19.50 5.25
C GLY A 68 -13.68 20.53 4.19
N ALA A 69 -12.42 20.57 3.73
CA ALA A 69 -12.02 21.31 2.53
C ALA A 69 -11.97 20.39 1.30
N ASP A 70 -11.44 19.18 1.49
CA ASP A 70 -11.35 18.15 0.46
C ASP A 70 -12.43 17.08 0.62
N SER A 71 -12.85 16.50 -0.50
CA SER A 71 -13.83 15.41 -0.55
C SER A 71 -13.11 14.09 -0.85
N PHE A 72 -13.24 13.11 0.04
CA PHE A 72 -12.59 11.82 -0.08
C PHE A 72 -13.41 10.72 0.59
N ARG A 73 -13.09 9.47 0.27
CA ARG A 73 -13.69 8.30 0.90
C ARG A 73 -12.66 7.19 1.09
N ARG A 74 -12.93 6.28 2.03
CA ARG A 74 -12.20 5.00 2.10
C ARG A 74 -12.60 4.11 0.94
N LEU A 75 -11.66 3.28 0.50
CA LEU A 75 -12.01 2.17 -0.38
C LEU A 75 -12.88 1.17 0.38
N THR A 76 -13.82 0.57 -0.34
CA THR A 76 -14.61 -0.55 0.19
C THR A 76 -13.75 -1.81 0.25
N ALA A 77 -14.17 -2.78 1.06
CA ALA A 77 -13.50 -4.09 1.12
C ALA A 77 -13.46 -4.80 -0.24
N GLN A 78 -14.47 -4.57 -1.08
CA GLN A 78 -14.51 -5.10 -2.43
C GLN A 78 -13.43 -4.46 -3.33
N GLU A 79 -13.35 -3.12 -3.35
CA GLU A 79 -12.32 -2.42 -4.15
C GLU A 79 -10.90 -2.78 -3.71
N LEU A 80 -10.68 -2.95 -2.40
CA LEU A 80 -9.40 -3.41 -1.85
C LEU A 80 -9.05 -4.83 -2.31
N ALA A 81 -10.03 -5.74 -2.30
CA ALA A 81 -9.82 -7.11 -2.77
C ALA A 81 -9.51 -7.13 -4.27
N GLU A 82 -10.23 -6.33 -5.07
CA GLU A 82 -9.99 -6.19 -6.50
C GLU A 82 -8.59 -5.61 -6.82
N GLU A 83 -8.13 -4.60 -6.06
CA GLU A 83 -6.76 -4.07 -6.17
C GLU A 83 -5.72 -5.15 -5.89
N ASN A 84 -5.88 -5.86 -4.78
CA ASN A 84 -4.96 -6.91 -4.36
C ASN A 84 -4.93 -8.05 -5.39
N ASP A 85 -6.09 -8.49 -5.88
CA ASP A 85 -6.18 -9.54 -6.89
C ASP A 85 -5.55 -9.11 -8.22
N SER A 86 -5.76 -7.85 -8.64
CA SER A 86 -5.12 -7.28 -9.83
C SER A 86 -3.60 -7.26 -9.68
N GLN A 87 -3.10 -6.80 -8.53
CA GLN A 87 -1.67 -6.77 -8.24
C GLN A 87 -1.06 -8.18 -8.25
N LYS A 88 -1.73 -9.16 -7.64
CA LYS A 88 -1.30 -10.57 -7.64
C LYS A 88 -1.23 -11.16 -9.04
N ARG A 89 -2.23 -10.89 -9.89
CA ARG A 89 -2.23 -11.35 -11.28
C ARG A 89 -1.08 -10.74 -12.08
N GLN A 90 -0.89 -9.44 -11.96
CA GLN A 90 0.21 -8.75 -12.63
C GLN A 90 1.56 -9.36 -12.24
N LEU A 91 1.83 -9.56 -10.94
CA LEU A 91 3.07 -10.19 -10.48
C LEU A 91 3.27 -11.62 -11.00
N THR A 92 2.18 -12.37 -11.19
CA THR A 92 2.22 -13.73 -11.72
C THR A 92 2.49 -13.76 -13.22
N GLU A 93 2.05 -12.74 -13.96
CA GLU A 93 2.20 -12.63 -15.41
C GLU A 93 3.51 -11.98 -15.84
N MET A 94 4.14 -11.20 -14.97
CA MET A 94 5.40 -10.51 -15.24
C MET A 94 6.57 -11.49 -15.41
N SER A 95 7.46 -11.15 -16.35
CA SER A 95 8.72 -11.86 -16.53
C SER A 95 9.71 -11.55 -15.40
N GLU A 96 10.72 -12.42 -15.22
CA GLU A 96 11.78 -12.22 -14.21
C GLU A 96 12.53 -10.90 -14.42
N ASP A 97 12.78 -10.51 -15.67
CA ASP A 97 13.43 -9.24 -16.01
C ASP A 97 12.60 -8.05 -15.56
N GLU A 98 11.28 -8.07 -15.81
CA GLU A 98 10.38 -6.99 -15.39
C GLU A 98 10.20 -6.89 -13.87
N LEU A 99 10.29 -8.03 -13.16
CA LEU A 99 10.31 -8.08 -11.70
C LEU A 99 11.60 -7.45 -11.17
N TYR A 100 12.75 -7.80 -11.76
CA TYR A 100 14.05 -7.26 -11.40
C TYR A 100 14.13 -5.73 -11.60
N GLU A 101 13.62 -5.21 -12.73
CA GLU A 101 13.54 -3.76 -12.98
C GLU A 101 12.71 -3.01 -11.93
N ARG A 102 11.75 -3.69 -11.30
CA ARG A 102 10.92 -3.15 -10.22
C ARG A 102 11.45 -3.49 -8.82
N ASN A 103 12.66 -4.01 -8.71
CA ASN A 103 13.29 -4.41 -7.45
C ASN A 103 12.43 -5.45 -6.68
N ILE A 104 11.80 -6.37 -7.42
CA ILE A 104 10.98 -7.46 -6.89
C ILE A 104 11.74 -8.77 -7.08
N ILE A 105 11.86 -9.54 -6.00
CA ILE A 105 12.46 -10.88 -6.01
C ILE A 105 11.35 -11.91 -5.87
N ARG A 106 11.31 -12.88 -6.78
CA ARG A 106 10.36 -13.98 -6.78
C ARG A 106 10.99 -15.21 -6.14
N PHE A 107 10.26 -15.87 -5.25
CA PHE A 107 10.62 -17.13 -4.62
C PHE A 107 9.52 -18.15 -4.83
N ASP A 108 9.89 -19.37 -5.22
CA ASP A 108 8.93 -20.48 -5.40
C ASP A 108 8.59 -21.21 -4.10
N SER A 109 9.37 -20.96 -3.03
CA SER A 109 9.19 -21.56 -1.71
C SER A 109 9.17 -20.49 -0.62
N PHE A 110 8.36 -20.72 0.41
CA PHE A 110 8.38 -19.89 1.62
C PHE A 110 9.72 -19.99 2.35
N ASP A 111 10.35 -21.16 2.35
CA ASP A 111 11.63 -21.36 3.03
C ASP A 111 12.74 -20.55 2.37
N ASP A 112 12.85 -20.58 1.03
CA ASP A 112 13.84 -19.77 0.30
C ASP A 112 13.62 -18.27 0.52
N PHE A 113 12.36 -17.83 0.51
CA PHE A 113 11.99 -16.46 0.82
C PHE A 113 12.36 -16.08 2.25
N PHE A 114 12.01 -16.94 3.22
CA PHE A 114 12.27 -16.71 4.64
C PHE A 114 13.77 -16.63 4.92
N ASP A 115 14.55 -17.55 4.36
CA ASP A 115 16.00 -17.56 4.49
C ASP A 115 16.57 -16.28 3.86
N PHE A 116 16.12 -15.84 2.69
CA PHE A 116 16.59 -14.59 2.09
C PHE A 116 16.39 -13.34 2.98
N ILE A 117 15.25 -13.22 3.67
CA ILE A 117 14.98 -12.04 4.51
C ILE A 117 15.61 -12.13 5.91
N TYR A 118 15.98 -13.33 6.38
CA TYR A 118 16.53 -13.58 7.73
C TYR A 118 17.98 -14.10 7.76
N ASP A 119 18.59 -14.41 6.61
CA ASP A 119 20.01 -14.75 6.43
C ASP A 119 20.71 -13.52 5.80
N GLU A 120 21.63 -12.82 6.48
CA GLU A 120 23.05 -13.17 6.47
C GLU A 120 23.82 -12.59 7.69
N ASN A 121 23.17 -12.29 8.83
CA ASN A 121 23.84 -11.54 9.93
C ASN A 121 23.45 -11.89 11.38
N THR A 122 22.60 -12.88 11.65
CA THR A 122 22.10 -13.08 13.03
C THR A 122 22.90 -14.08 13.87
N GLY A 123 23.77 -14.91 13.29
CA GLY A 123 24.49 -15.96 14.05
C GLY A 123 23.57 -16.96 14.78
N ASN A 124 22.26 -16.94 14.47
CA ASN A 124 21.18 -17.68 15.12
C ASN A 124 20.51 -18.68 14.15
N ALA A 125 21.24 -19.13 13.12
CA ALA A 125 20.74 -20.07 12.12
C ALA A 125 20.13 -21.33 12.76
N ASP A 126 20.72 -21.82 13.87
CA ASP A 126 20.22 -22.99 14.60
C ASP A 126 18.84 -22.75 15.23
N VAL A 127 18.62 -21.56 15.82
CA VAL A 127 17.34 -21.21 16.44
C VAL A 127 16.25 -21.05 15.38
N ILE A 128 16.61 -20.46 14.24
CA ILE A 128 15.70 -20.18 13.13
C ILE A 128 15.31 -21.46 12.38
N ASN A 129 16.25 -22.39 12.18
CA ASN A 129 16.00 -23.68 11.54
C ASN A 129 15.08 -24.59 12.36
N ASP A 130 15.13 -24.51 13.69
CA ASP A 130 14.26 -25.27 14.58
C ASP A 130 12.85 -24.65 14.75
N MET A 131 12.58 -23.48 14.17
CA MET A 131 11.26 -22.85 14.26
C MET A 131 10.21 -23.59 13.43
N SER A 132 9.03 -23.77 14.02
CA SER A 132 7.87 -24.22 13.26
C SER A 132 7.51 -23.25 12.13
N GLN A 133 7.03 -23.78 11.01
CA GLN A 133 6.54 -22.99 9.86
C GLN A 133 5.51 -21.92 10.26
N GLN A 134 4.64 -22.23 11.25
CA GLN A 134 3.67 -21.27 11.76
C GLN A 134 4.35 -20.04 12.37
N MET A 135 5.39 -20.26 13.17
CA MET A 135 6.11 -19.18 13.85
C MET A 135 6.95 -18.36 12.86
N LYS A 136 7.58 -19.02 11.87
CA LYS A 136 8.25 -18.35 10.76
C LYS A 136 7.29 -17.41 10.03
N ARG A 137 6.11 -17.91 9.61
CA ARG A 137 5.08 -17.11 8.94
C ARG A 137 4.57 -15.95 9.77
N GLN A 138 4.41 -16.15 11.09
CA GLN A 138 4.03 -15.07 12.00
C GLN A 138 5.09 -13.95 12.03
N LEU A 139 6.37 -14.30 12.16
CA LEU A 139 7.46 -13.31 12.14
C LEU A 139 7.51 -12.52 10.84
N VAL A 140 7.33 -13.18 9.69
CA VAL A 140 7.26 -12.50 8.39
C VAL A 140 6.06 -11.55 8.35
N SER A 141 4.88 -12.01 8.75
CA SER A 141 3.66 -11.19 8.71
C SER A 141 3.78 -9.95 9.59
N GLU A 142 4.40 -10.06 10.76
CA GLU A 142 4.54 -8.95 11.71
C GLU A 142 5.59 -7.92 11.28
N ASN A 143 6.68 -8.35 10.65
CA ASN A 143 7.82 -7.46 10.33
C ASN A 143 7.91 -7.06 8.86
N TYR A 144 7.31 -7.83 7.96
CA TYR A 144 7.45 -7.68 6.50
C TYR A 144 6.11 -7.72 5.74
N GLY A 145 4.95 -7.72 6.42
CA GLY A 145 3.63 -7.88 5.80
C GLY A 145 3.31 -6.93 4.63
N GLU A 146 3.91 -5.73 4.60
CA GLU A 146 3.73 -4.74 3.51
C GLU A 146 4.81 -4.82 2.41
N ARG A 147 5.79 -5.72 2.57
CA ARG A 147 6.97 -5.89 1.73
C ARG A 147 6.97 -7.20 0.94
N TYR A 148 5.98 -8.05 1.12
CA TYR A 148 5.82 -9.23 0.29
C TYR A 148 4.35 -9.48 -0.11
N ILE A 149 4.16 -10.18 -1.23
CA ILE A 149 2.86 -10.65 -1.70
C ILE A 149 2.97 -12.14 -2.03
N GLU A 150 2.01 -12.93 -1.52
CA GLU A 150 1.84 -14.34 -1.88
C GLU A 150 0.81 -14.46 -3.01
N ALA A 151 1.24 -14.94 -4.17
CA ALA A 151 0.43 -15.07 -5.39
C ALA A 151 0.86 -16.29 -6.21
N GLY A 152 -0.11 -17.05 -6.73
CA GLY A 152 0.18 -18.19 -7.63
C GLY A 152 1.04 -19.31 -7.02
N GLY A 153 1.16 -19.38 -5.68
CA GLY A 153 2.06 -20.31 -5.00
C GLY A 153 3.51 -19.82 -4.85
N ALA A 154 3.81 -18.60 -5.30
CA ALA A 154 5.11 -17.94 -5.15
C ALA A 154 5.03 -16.74 -4.19
N PHE A 155 6.19 -16.30 -3.72
CA PHE A 155 6.38 -15.15 -2.84
C PHE A 155 7.14 -14.07 -3.61
N TYR A 156 6.57 -12.88 -3.65
CA TYR A 156 7.16 -11.72 -4.31
C TYR A 156 7.58 -10.74 -3.22
N TYR A 157 8.88 -10.45 -3.11
CA TYR A 157 9.43 -9.55 -2.10
C TYR A 157 9.94 -8.26 -2.74
N ASN A 158 9.66 -7.12 -2.12
CA ASN A 158 10.18 -5.82 -2.52
C ASN A 158 10.80 -5.13 -1.31
N SER A 159 12.05 -4.68 -1.45
CA SER A 159 12.80 -4.04 -0.36
C SER A 159 12.32 -2.61 -0.02
N GLU A 160 11.55 -1.96 -0.90
CA GLU A 160 11.07 -0.58 -0.81
C GLU A 160 9.54 -0.44 -0.68
N TYR A 161 8.81 -1.53 -0.36
CA TYR A 161 7.34 -1.63 -0.18
C TYR A 161 6.50 -1.76 -1.48
N PHE A 162 5.48 -2.64 -1.46
CA PHE A 162 4.54 -2.80 -2.57
C PHE A 162 3.54 -1.64 -2.71
N ALA A 163 3.17 -0.99 -1.60
CA ALA A 163 2.22 0.13 -1.59
C ALA A 163 2.75 1.40 -2.27
N GLN A 164 4.04 1.48 -2.55
CA GLN A 164 4.70 2.59 -3.25
C GLN A 164 4.94 2.28 -4.73
N MET A 165 4.67 1.05 -5.18
CA MET A 165 4.74 0.71 -6.59
C MET A 165 3.52 1.27 -7.30
N HIS A 166 3.74 2.29 -8.13
CA HIS A 166 2.82 2.66 -9.18
C HIS A 166 2.79 1.53 -10.22
N LEU A 167 1.95 0.53 -9.98
CA LEU A 167 1.60 -0.42 -11.03
C LEU A 167 0.76 0.35 -12.04
N PRO A 168 1.19 0.43 -13.32
CA PRO A 168 0.36 1.03 -14.34
C PRO A 168 -0.97 0.27 -14.34
N GLN A 169 -2.05 0.98 -14.00
CA GLN A 169 -3.38 0.51 -14.34
C GLN A 169 -3.33 0.29 -15.85
N LYS A 170 -3.54 -0.94 -16.33
CA LYS A 170 -3.82 -1.13 -17.76
C LYS A 170 -4.92 -0.12 -18.09
N GLU A 171 -4.64 0.81 -19.00
CA GLU A 171 -5.65 1.69 -19.59
C GLU A 171 -6.60 0.85 -20.45
N GLU A 172 -7.33 -0.07 -19.84
CA GLU A 172 -8.48 -0.74 -20.42
C GLU A 172 -9.71 0.05 -19.98
N ASP A 173 -9.96 1.18 -20.66
CA ASP A 173 -11.30 1.78 -20.94
C ASP A 173 -11.26 3.29 -21.28
N ASN A 174 -10.20 3.78 -21.92
CA ASN A 174 -10.29 5.01 -22.71
C ASN A 174 -10.07 4.71 -24.20
N ALA A 175 -10.97 3.89 -24.76
CA ALA A 175 -11.19 3.95 -26.20
C ALA A 175 -11.72 5.36 -26.54
N PRO A 176 -11.11 6.09 -27.47
CA PRO A 176 -11.67 7.36 -27.91
C PRO A 176 -12.98 7.04 -28.61
N VAL A 177 -14.09 7.59 -28.12
CA VAL A 177 -15.34 7.64 -28.91
C VAL A 177 -15.10 8.62 -30.07
N PHE A 178 -14.48 8.11 -31.13
CA PHE A 178 -14.47 8.76 -32.44
C PHE A 178 -15.71 8.28 -33.21
N GLY A 179 -16.56 9.25 -33.61
CA GLY A 179 -17.68 9.08 -34.56
C GLY A 179 -19.02 9.47 -33.92
N MET A 180 -19.80 10.42 -34.45
CA MET A 180 -19.86 11.11 -35.75
C MET A 180 -20.13 12.60 -35.58
#